data_AF-A0A1Y6JSA9-F1
#
_entry.id   AF-A0A1Y6JSA9-F1
#
_cell.length_a   1.000
_cell.length_b   1.000
_cell.length_c   1.000
_cell.angle_alpha   90.00
_cell.angle_beta   90.00
_cell.angle_gamma   90.00
#
_symmetry.space_group_name_H-M   'P 1'
#
loop_
_entity.id
_entity.type
_entity.pdbx_description
1 polymer ?
#
loop_
_entity_poly.entity_id
_entity_poly.type
_entity_poly.pdbx_seq_one_letter_code
_entity_poly.pdbx_strand_id
1 'polypeptide(L)'
;MNKNQKIEKYLEYYINLSETPRFAVALTGEWGSGKTHFIRNFLNLKFPNKNDYVYISLYGLSDTDDIRSAFLRAVYPILDNKAAKIGVKAAQSAMGFFRIKSDLKISDITDPPFTKLYIFDDFERCAIPLENLMGFISSLIEDTGGKVLISVNEHEVKQKEDYLKRKEKLIGVTFKVYSDPDEVFTSLIAKLSNANTAELLKKQKTEILQIYEHSNVNNFRSLQMATWTYERVYEILDRSVIDNDSVMLDIARLLFAWSLELRSGNLSEQDIQLRESIDYRYDGEDNDVGVAFRKIRDKYLGFDICNTLLSSSVLEDILIRGHIDSTQIKASIAASLNFGYVDRPTWLIAWHAADISNEEYDVAFNDMKTKYDDRLYTDLGEILHVLGIFLWSAKIGYTQSSVVDIEKNFETYVDDLLAAEKLTPVFGRNRLDYESSLNLKIKENSTNEFISAMNYLNKKRLEAAETYKISLAARIFEKLKTDASEFCMEITSLNGFKSAGYISFLHFIHPDQFVKALLQLGPAKMQLVSRALIHRYEADQLTTTLSEESEWAESITQELILYASNASPLDKYRISELVKVYYSRFQKTKP
;
A
#
# COMPACT_ATOMS: atom_id res chain seq x y z
N MET A 1 -34.46 20.10 -21.44
CA MET A 1 -33.84 20.70 -20.24
C MET A 1 -33.61 19.60 -19.22
N ASN A 2 -32.35 19.26 -18.92
CA ASN A 2 -32.00 18.24 -17.94
C ASN A 2 -32.42 18.69 -16.51
N LYS A 3 -32.37 17.79 -15.52
CA LYS A 3 -32.85 18.10 -14.16
C LYS A 3 -32.07 19.24 -13.52
N ASN A 4 -30.75 19.30 -13.72
CA ASN A 4 -29.90 20.36 -13.17
C ASN A 4 -30.16 21.73 -13.82
N GLN A 5 -30.41 21.79 -15.13
CA GLN A 5 -30.82 23.03 -15.80
C GLN A 5 -32.16 23.58 -15.24
N LYS A 6 -33.06 22.71 -14.73
CA LYS A 6 -34.26 23.17 -14.01
C LYS A 6 -33.90 23.83 -12.68
N ILE A 7 -32.91 23.30 -11.96
CA ILE A 7 -32.39 23.90 -10.73
C ILE A 7 -31.75 25.24 -11.05
N GLU A 8 -30.87 25.32 -12.06
CA GLU A 8 -30.23 26.57 -12.49
C GLU A 8 -31.26 27.65 -12.84
N LYS A 9 -32.27 27.32 -13.64
CA LYS A 9 -33.36 28.24 -13.99
C LYS A 9 -34.13 28.74 -12.76
N TYR A 10 -34.40 27.86 -11.80
CA TYR A 10 -35.05 28.27 -10.56
C TYR A 10 -34.15 29.17 -9.71
N LEU A 11 -32.86 28.84 -9.59
CA LEU A 11 -31.90 29.67 -8.86
C LEU A 11 -31.77 31.04 -9.51
N GLU A 12 -31.75 31.13 -10.85
CA GLU A 12 -31.79 32.38 -11.60
C GLU A 12 -33.05 33.21 -11.31
N TYR A 13 -34.22 32.57 -11.26
CA TYR A 13 -35.45 33.23 -10.83
C TYR A 13 -35.33 33.75 -9.40
N TYR A 14 -34.86 32.90 -8.47
CA TYR A 14 -34.75 33.20 -7.05
C TYR A 14 -33.81 34.37 -6.74
N ILE A 15 -32.66 34.45 -7.42
CA ILE A 15 -31.70 35.56 -7.24
C ILE A 15 -32.20 36.88 -7.82
N ASN A 16 -33.11 36.84 -8.81
CA ASN A 16 -33.63 38.04 -9.49
C ASN A 16 -35.00 38.51 -8.94
N LEU A 17 -35.53 37.86 -7.90
CA LEU A 17 -36.76 38.28 -7.23
C LEU A 17 -36.59 39.69 -6.63
N SER A 18 -37.44 40.62 -7.07
CA SER A 18 -37.48 42.01 -6.61
C SER A 18 -37.89 42.16 -5.15
N GLU A 19 -38.65 41.20 -4.61
CA GLU A 19 -39.01 41.13 -3.19
C GLU A 19 -38.10 40.18 -2.41
N THR A 20 -37.97 40.44 -1.11
CA THR A 20 -37.23 39.55 -0.20
C THR A 20 -38.02 38.25 -0.02
N PRO A 21 -37.45 37.08 -0.35
CA PRO A 21 -38.22 35.85 -0.43
C PRO A 21 -38.55 35.29 0.96
N ARG A 22 -37.84 35.74 2.00
CA ARG A 22 -37.98 35.30 3.40
C ARG A 22 -37.81 33.78 3.63
N PHE A 23 -37.16 33.09 2.68
CA PHE A 23 -36.80 31.69 2.79
C PHE A 23 -35.47 31.41 2.08
N ALA A 24 -34.81 30.32 2.47
CA ALA A 24 -33.65 29.74 1.81
C ALA A 24 -34.05 28.69 0.77
N VAL A 25 -33.20 28.48 -0.23
CA VAL A 25 -33.26 27.32 -1.14
C VAL A 25 -32.22 26.29 -0.69
N ALA A 26 -32.57 25.01 -0.71
CA ALA A 26 -31.66 23.93 -0.37
C ALA A 26 -31.32 23.06 -1.59
N LEU A 27 -30.06 22.64 -1.70
CA LEU A 27 -29.59 21.57 -2.56
C LEU A 27 -29.29 20.35 -1.69
N THR A 28 -29.95 19.23 -2.00
CA THR A 28 -29.82 17.96 -1.28
C THR A 28 -29.19 16.87 -2.16
N GLY A 29 -28.52 15.91 -1.53
CA GLY A 29 -27.85 14.80 -2.19
C GLY A 29 -26.81 14.15 -1.28
N GLU A 30 -26.46 12.91 -1.56
CA GLU A 30 -25.47 12.14 -0.78
C GLU A 30 -24.08 12.78 -0.85
N TRP A 31 -23.16 12.37 0.03
CA TRP A 31 -21.78 12.83 -0.03
C TRP A 31 -21.15 12.46 -1.36
N GLY A 32 -20.40 13.38 -1.97
CA GLY A 32 -19.75 13.13 -3.27
C GLY A 32 -20.70 13.00 -4.47
N SER A 33 -22.00 13.32 -4.32
CA SER A 33 -22.98 13.37 -5.42
C SER A 33 -22.80 14.54 -6.39
N GLY A 34 -21.91 15.49 -6.10
CA GLY A 34 -21.62 16.64 -6.97
C GLY A 34 -22.27 17.97 -6.57
N LYS A 35 -22.90 18.08 -5.38
CA LYS A 35 -23.50 19.34 -4.89
C LYS A 35 -22.57 20.55 -4.98
N THR A 36 -21.38 20.46 -4.37
CA THR A 36 -20.37 21.53 -4.39
C THR A 36 -19.89 21.84 -5.82
N HIS A 37 -19.81 20.84 -6.69
CA HIS A 37 -19.44 21.04 -8.10
C HIS A 37 -20.54 21.80 -8.86
N PHE A 38 -21.81 21.41 -8.68
CA PHE A 38 -22.96 22.14 -9.22
C PHE A 38 -22.95 23.60 -8.78
N ILE A 39 -22.78 23.87 -7.48
CA ILE A 39 -22.71 25.23 -6.95
C ILE A 39 -21.57 26.02 -7.58
N ARG A 40 -20.35 25.46 -7.60
CA ARG A 40 -19.19 26.16 -8.19
C ARG A 40 -19.41 26.50 -9.67
N ASN A 41 -19.97 25.58 -10.45
CA ASN A 41 -20.27 25.83 -11.85
C ASN A 41 -21.34 26.91 -12.03
N PHE A 42 -22.43 26.83 -11.25
CA PHE A 42 -23.48 27.86 -11.24
C PHE A 42 -22.91 29.25 -10.90
N LEU A 43 -22.07 29.34 -9.87
CA LEU A 43 -21.43 30.59 -9.46
C LEU A 43 -20.50 31.14 -10.54
N ASN A 44 -19.65 30.30 -11.12
CA ASN A 44 -18.73 30.71 -12.20
C ASN A 44 -19.49 31.22 -13.44
N LEU A 45 -20.65 30.64 -13.76
CA LEU A 45 -21.46 31.03 -14.91
C LEU A 45 -22.26 32.31 -14.67
N LYS A 46 -22.77 32.52 -13.45
CA LYS A 46 -23.73 33.60 -13.14
C LYS A 46 -23.13 34.80 -12.41
N PHE A 47 -22.03 34.60 -11.70
CA PHE A 47 -21.36 35.62 -10.91
C PHE A 47 -19.87 35.69 -11.30
N PRO A 48 -19.55 36.27 -12.47
CA PRO A 48 -18.15 36.46 -12.89
C PRO A 48 -17.37 37.36 -11.92
N ASN A 49 -18.06 38.23 -11.18
CA ASN A 49 -17.49 39.01 -10.09
C ASN A 49 -17.68 38.27 -8.75
N LYS A 50 -16.57 37.91 -8.09
CA LYS A 50 -16.59 37.18 -6.81
C LYS A 50 -17.21 37.96 -5.65
N ASN A 51 -17.39 39.29 -5.79
CA ASN A 51 -18.06 40.10 -4.78
C ASN A 51 -19.60 39.99 -4.83
N ASP A 52 -20.16 39.35 -5.86
CA ASP A 52 -21.61 39.19 -6.02
C ASP A 52 -22.19 38.01 -5.22
N TYR A 53 -21.35 37.18 -4.60
CA TYR A 53 -21.78 36.08 -3.74
C TYR A 53 -20.85 35.91 -2.53
N VAL A 54 -21.36 35.28 -1.47
CA VAL A 54 -20.59 34.93 -0.26
C VAL A 54 -20.68 33.43 -0.05
N TYR A 55 -19.53 32.74 -0.03
CA TYR A 55 -19.48 31.29 0.15
C TYR A 55 -18.90 30.93 1.52
N ILE A 56 -19.65 30.15 2.29
CA ILE A 56 -19.29 29.76 3.65
C ILE A 56 -19.32 28.23 3.71
N SER A 57 -18.16 27.64 3.97
CA SER A 57 -18.06 26.23 4.35
C SER A 57 -18.41 26.09 5.83
N LEU A 58 -19.45 25.34 6.16
CA LEU A 58 -19.85 25.08 7.55
C LEU A 58 -19.03 23.96 8.19
N TYR A 59 -18.27 23.20 7.40
CA TYR A 59 -17.40 22.15 7.90
C TYR A 59 -16.41 22.67 8.96
N GLY A 60 -16.46 22.08 10.16
CA GLY A 60 -15.52 22.36 11.25
C GLY A 60 -15.85 23.59 12.10
N LEU A 61 -16.95 24.31 11.84
CA LEU A 61 -17.40 25.41 12.70
C LEU A 61 -18.13 24.86 13.93
N SER A 62 -17.77 25.36 15.12
CA SER A 62 -18.14 24.77 16.41
C SER A 62 -19.05 25.64 17.28
N ASP A 63 -19.02 26.96 17.11
CA ASP A 63 -19.95 27.88 17.77
C ASP A 63 -20.46 29.00 16.84
N THR A 64 -21.44 29.77 17.31
CA THR A 64 -22.04 30.85 16.50
C THR A 64 -21.06 31.97 16.17
N ASP A 65 -20.01 32.16 16.98
CA ASP A 65 -18.98 33.16 16.73
C ASP A 65 -18.02 32.71 15.62
N ASP A 66 -17.80 31.40 15.47
CA ASP A 66 -17.11 30.80 14.34
C ASP A 66 -17.85 31.10 13.01
N ILE A 67 -19.18 30.94 12.98
CA ILE A 67 -19.99 31.29 11.80
C ILE A 67 -19.92 32.79 11.53
N ARG A 68 -20.10 33.64 12.54
CA ARG A 68 -20.02 35.10 12.37
C ARG A 68 -18.66 35.51 11.84
N SER A 69 -17.59 34.93 12.36
CA SER A 69 -16.22 35.17 11.91
C SER A 69 -15.99 34.67 10.48
N ALA A 70 -16.51 33.48 10.12
CA ALA A 70 -16.43 32.96 8.77
C ALA A 70 -17.21 33.82 7.77
N PHE A 71 -18.41 34.26 8.16
CA PHE A 71 -19.25 35.18 7.40
C PHE A 71 -18.54 36.52 7.17
N LEU A 72 -18.01 37.15 8.23
CA LEU A 72 -17.31 38.43 8.13
C LEU A 72 -16.05 38.35 7.25
N ARG A 73 -15.27 37.27 7.36
CA ARG A 73 -14.13 37.02 6.45
C ARG A 73 -14.56 36.88 5.00
N ALA A 74 -15.65 36.16 4.75
CA ALA A 74 -16.17 35.94 3.40
C ALA A 74 -16.79 37.21 2.79
N VAL A 75 -17.39 38.08 3.60
CA VAL A 75 -17.97 39.37 3.19
C VAL A 75 -16.91 40.46 3.02
N TYR A 76 -15.83 40.45 3.82
CA TYR A 76 -14.74 41.43 3.76
C TYR A 76 -13.37 40.75 3.49
N PRO A 77 -13.09 40.31 2.25
CA PRO A 77 -11.84 39.61 1.92
C PRO A 77 -10.55 40.41 2.19
N ILE A 78 -10.65 41.74 2.29
CA ILE A 78 -9.54 42.65 2.62
C ILE A 78 -8.96 42.34 4.02
N LEU A 79 -9.72 41.70 4.91
CA LEU A 79 -9.25 41.26 6.23
C LEU A 79 -8.27 40.08 6.19
N ASP A 80 -8.14 39.40 5.05
CA ASP A 80 -7.31 38.19 4.89
C ASP A 80 -5.90 38.50 4.33
N ASN A 81 -5.69 39.70 3.79
CA ASN A 81 -4.42 40.07 3.18
C ASN A 81 -3.47 40.73 4.19
N LYS A 82 -2.35 40.06 4.54
CA LYS A 82 -1.27 40.60 5.39
C LYS A 82 -0.62 41.91 4.86
N ALA A 83 -1.01 42.38 3.67
CA ALA A 83 -0.43 43.55 2.99
C ALA A 83 -1.44 44.65 2.60
N ALA A 84 -2.57 44.82 3.30
CA ALA A 84 -3.56 45.85 2.97
C ALA A 84 -3.19 47.25 3.53
N LYS A 85 -2.25 47.97 2.88
CA LYS A 85 -2.01 49.41 3.11
C LYS A 85 -3.00 50.34 2.37
N ILE A 86 -3.91 49.81 1.56
CA ILE A 86 -4.87 50.58 0.75
C ILE A 86 -6.29 50.35 1.28
N GLY A 87 -6.56 50.74 2.53
CA GLY A 87 -7.88 50.53 3.13
C GLY A 87 -7.99 50.84 4.61
N VAL A 88 -7.22 51.81 5.11
CA VAL A 88 -7.12 52.10 6.56
C VAL A 88 -8.49 52.40 7.20
N LYS A 89 -9.44 53.03 6.48
CA LYS A 89 -10.80 53.27 7.00
C LYS A 89 -11.66 52.01 7.13
N ALA A 90 -11.68 51.13 6.13
CA ALA A 90 -12.47 49.90 6.18
C ALA A 90 -11.90 48.91 7.20
N ALA A 91 -10.56 48.79 7.28
CA ALA A 91 -9.88 47.97 8.27
C ALA A 91 -10.03 48.51 9.70
N GLN A 92 -10.03 49.84 9.90
CA GLN A 92 -10.30 50.45 11.22
C GLN A 92 -11.75 50.31 11.65
N SER A 93 -12.73 50.44 10.74
CA SER A 93 -14.12 50.17 11.05
C SER A 93 -14.34 48.70 11.41
N ALA A 94 -13.77 47.77 10.64
CA ALA A 94 -13.87 46.34 10.91
C ALA A 94 -13.13 45.92 12.21
N MET A 95 -11.92 46.44 12.47
CA MET A 95 -11.20 46.17 13.72
C MET A 95 -11.83 46.87 14.94
N GLY A 96 -12.45 48.03 14.77
CA GLY A 96 -13.23 48.71 15.81
C GLY A 96 -14.49 47.93 16.18
N PHE A 97 -15.14 47.32 15.20
CA PHE A 97 -16.23 46.36 15.42
C PHE A 97 -15.76 45.09 16.14
N PHE A 98 -14.63 44.52 15.72
CA PHE A 98 -14.07 43.27 16.29
C PHE A 98 -13.58 43.40 17.74
N ARG A 99 -13.18 44.59 18.19
CA ARG A 99 -12.59 44.82 19.53
C ARG A 99 -13.57 45.35 20.59
N ILE A 100 -14.77 45.80 20.20
CA ILE A 100 -15.65 46.56 21.11
C ILE A 100 -16.95 45.83 21.47
N LYS A 101 -17.40 44.81 20.73
CA LYS A 101 -18.63 44.08 21.09
C LYS A 101 -18.52 42.58 20.81
N SER A 102 -18.55 41.78 21.88
CA SER A 102 -18.75 40.33 21.84
C SER A 102 -20.15 39.92 21.33
N ASP A 103 -21.08 40.87 21.22
CA ASP A 103 -22.47 40.68 20.77
C ASP A 103 -22.77 41.38 19.43
N LEU A 104 -21.87 41.23 18.45
CA LEU A 104 -22.07 41.77 17.10
C LEU A 104 -23.27 41.09 16.41
N LYS A 105 -24.35 41.85 16.17
CA LYS A 105 -25.49 41.38 15.37
C LYS A 105 -25.19 41.61 13.90
N ILE A 106 -25.71 40.76 13.01
CA ILE A 106 -25.57 40.93 11.55
C ILE A 106 -26.13 42.29 11.11
N SER A 107 -27.18 42.77 11.79
CA SER A 107 -27.76 44.10 11.61
C SER A 107 -26.85 45.28 11.98
N ASP A 108 -25.73 45.04 12.67
CA ASP A 108 -24.70 46.06 12.92
C ASP A 108 -23.77 46.27 11.70
N ILE A 109 -23.83 45.37 10.71
CA ILE A 109 -23.11 45.50 9.44
C ILE A 109 -23.89 46.48 8.56
N THR A 110 -23.47 47.74 8.58
CA THR A 110 -24.02 48.79 7.71
C THR A 110 -23.41 48.65 6.31
N ASP A 111 -24.26 48.44 5.29
CA ASP A 111 -23.89 48.18 3.89
C ASP A 111 -22.90 47.00 3.73
N PRO A 112 -23.31 45.73 3.98
CA PRO A 112 -22.56 44.62 3.42
C PRO A 112 -22.47 44.82 1.90
N PRO A 113 -21.29 44.63 1.26
CA PRO A 113 -21.18 44.76 -0.20
C PRO A 113 -22.29 43.93 -0.82
N PHE A 114 -23.09 44.57 -1.68
CA PHE A 114 -24.35 44.07 -2.24
C PHE A 114 -24.15 42.66 -2.83
N THR A 115 -24.30 41.64 -2.00
CA THR A 115 -24.13 40.24 -2.41
C THR A 115 -25.49 39.70 -2.79
N LYS A 116 -25.57 39.14 -3.99
CA LYS A 116 -26.80 38.61 -4.57
C LYS A 116 -27.13 37.24 -3.99
N LEU A 117 -26.18 36.55 -3.37
CA LEU A 117 -26.36 35.18 -2.87
C LEU A 117 -25.39 34.83 -1.75
N TYR A 118 -25.92 34.30 -0.64
CA TYR A 118 -25.16 33.64 0.42
C TYR A 118 -25.27 32.13 0.26
N ILE A 119 -24.13 31.44 0.34
CA ILE A 119 -24.04 29.98 0.21
C ILE A 119 -23.49 29.39 1.51
N PHE A 120 -24.23 28.44 2.08
CA PHE A 120 -23.80 27.63 3.21
C PHE A 120 -23.63 26.18 2.76
N ASP A 121 -22.38 25.72 2.65
CA ASP A 121 -22.04 24.36 2.20
C ASP A 121 -21.69 23.44 3.37
N ASP A 122 -21.84 22.13 3.17
CA ASP A 122 -21.62 21.07 4.17
C ASP A 122 -22.43 21.25 5.47
N PHE A 123 -23.72 21.62 5.35
CA PHE A 123 -24.60 21.90 6.49
C PHE A 123 -24.65 20.79 7.54
N GLU A 124 -24.70 19.53 7.11
CA GLU A 124 -24.77 18.35 8.00
C GLU A 124 -23.49 18.13 8.83
N ARG A 125 -22.38 18.77 8.44
CA ARG A 125 -21.08 18.64 9.12
C ARG A 125 -20.74 19.81 10.04
N CYS A 126 -21.68 20.74 10.20
CA CYS A 126 -21.55 21.83 11.15
C CYS A 126 -21.68 21.27 12.58
N ALA A 127 -20.73 21.59 13.47
CA ALA A 127 -20.80 21.15 14.87
C ALA A 127 -21.70 22.07 15.73
N ILE A 128 -22.10 23.20 15.19
CA ILE A 128 -22.99 24.16 15.84
C ILE A 128 -24.37 23.53 16.03
N PRO A 129 -25.00 23.70 17.20
CA PRO A 129 -26.35 23.22 17.44
C PRO A 129 -27.31 23.65 16.32
N LEU A 130 -28.10 22.69 15.82
CA LEU A 130 -28.98 22.87 14.67
C LEU A 130 -29.88 24.11 14.80
N GLU A 131 -30.44 24.30 16.00
CA GLU A 131 -31.23 25.47 16.36
C GLU A 131 -30.49 26.79 16.12
N ASN A 132 -29.24 26.88 16.59
CA ASN A 132 -28.43 28.09 16.47
C ASN A 132 -28.03 28.36 15.02
N LEU A 133 -27.67 27.32 14.27
CA LEU A 133 -27.31 27.43 12.86
C LEU A 133 -28.50 27.89 12.01
N MET A 134 -29.67 27.25 12.17
CA MET A 134 -30.87 27.63 11.43
C MET A 134 -31.40 29.00 11.88
N GLY A 135 -31.30 29.33 13.17
CA GLY A 135 -31.64 30.64 13.70
C GLY A 135 -30.76 31.75 13.13
N PHE A 136 -29.45 31.51 13.01
CA PHE A 136 -28.52 32.43 12.36
C PHE A 136 -28.90 32.68 10.89
N ILE A 137 -29.20 31.62 10.13
CA ILE A 137 -29.59 31.75 8.72
C ILE A 137 -30.92 32.49 8.59
N SER A 138 -31.90 32.21 9.46
CA SER A 138 -33.19 32.92 9.49
C SER A 138 -32.99 34.41 9.74
N SER A 139 -32.22 34.77 10.78
CA SER A 139 -31.90 36.17 11.11
C SER A 139 -31.19 36.85 9.94
N LEU A 140 -30.25 36.18 9.28
CA LEU A 140 -29.58 36.73 8.10
C LEU A 140 -30.57 37.08 6.97
N ILE A 141 -31.52 36.19 6.68
CA ILE A 141 -32.54 36.42 5.64
C ILE A 141 -33.45 37.59 6.03
N GLU A 142 -33.87 37.65 7.28
CA GLU A 142 -34.76 38.69 7.81
C GLU A 142 -34.08 40.06 7.85
N ASP A 143 -32.85 40.12 8.37
CA ASP A 143 -32.11 41.37 8.61
C ASP A 143 -31.57 41.97 7.31
N THR A 144 -31.13 41.14 6.35
CA THR A 144 -30.46 41.61 5.12
C THR A 144 -31.35 41.54 3.87
N GLY A 145 -32.46 40.81 3.91
CA GLY A 145 -33.22 40.46 2.71
C GLY A 145 -32.47 39.55 1.74
N GLY A 146 -31.32 39.01 2.17
CA GLY A 146 -30.41 38.22 1.36
C GLY A 146 -31.02 36.93 0.84
N LYS A 147 -30.56 36.51 -0.34
CA LYS A 147 -30.91 35.21 -0.94
C LYS A 147 -29.94 34.17 -0.38
N VAL A 148 -30.45 33.03 0.06
CA VAL A 148 -29.65 31.99 0.70
C VAL A 148 -29.79 30.66 -0.04
N LEU A 149 -28.64 30.03 -0.33
CA LEU A 149 -28.52 28.68 -0.84
C LEU A 149 -27.83 27.80 0.21
N ILE A 150 -28.46 26.72 0.63
CA ILE A 150 -27.91 25.73 1.56
C ILE A 150 -27.58 24.47 0.79
N SER A 151 -26.39 23.91 0.97
CA SER A 151 -26.05 22.57 0.51
C SER A 151 -25.99 21.63 1.70
N VAL A 152 -26.75 20.55 1.63
CA VAL A 152 -26.98 19.65 2.75
C VAL A 152 -27.09 18.20 2.27
N ASN A 153 -26.58 17.25 3.04
CA ASN A 153 -27.02 15.86 2.95
C ASN A 153 -28.09 15.61 4.03
N GLU A 154 -29.37 15.69 3.66
CA GLU A 154 -30.47 15.59 4.63
C GLU A 154 -30.57 14.23 5.34
N HIS A 155 -29.95 13.18 4.78
CA HIS A 155 -29.87 11.87 5.43
C HIS A 155 -28.90 11.85 6.61
N GLU A 156 -27.90 12.72 6.61
CA GLU A 156 -26.80 12.77 7.59
C GLU A 156 -27.01 13.80 8.71
N VAL A 157 -28.15 14.50 8.69
CA VAL A 157 -28.50 15.48 9.73
C VAL A 157 -28.89 14.73 11.02
N LYS A 158 -28.05 14.85 12.06
CA LYS A 158 -28.18 14.12 13.35
C LYS A 158 -29.54 14.27 14.04
N GLN A 159 -30.15 15.46 14.02
CA GLN A 159 -31.43 15.76 14.67
C GLN A 159 -32.56 15.87 13.64
N LYS A 160 -32.87 14.74 12.97
CA LYS A 160 -33.72 14.73 11.78
C LYS A 160 -35.13 15.29 12.00
N GLU A 161 -35.80 14.95 13.12
CA GLU A 161 -37.15 15.45 13.40
C GLU A 161 -37.18 16.96 13.65
N ASP A 162 -36.22 17.47 14.42
CA ASP A 162 -36.11 18.91 14.69
C ASP A 162 -35.76 19.68 13.42
N TYR A 163 -34.87 19.11 12.59
CA TYR A 163 -34.56 19.65 11.26
C TYR A 163 -35.81 19.78 10.40
N LEU A 164 -36.64 18.74 10.30
CA LEU A 164 -37.86 18.78 9.48
C LEU A 164 -38.84 19.87 9.95
N LYS A 165 -39.03 20.03 11.27
CA LYS A 165 -39.89 21.06 11.85
C LYS A 165 -39.38 22.48 11.54
N ARG A 166 -38.08 22.70 11.65
CA ARG A 166 -37.46 24.01 11.38
C ARG A 166 -37.35 24.29 9.88
N LYS A 167 -37.11 23.25 9.07
CA LYS A 167 -37.01 23.29 7.62
C LYS A 167 -38.27 23.88 7.00
N GLU A 168 -39.45 23.48 7.48
CA GLU A 168 -40.74 23.99 7.00
C GLU A 168 -40.82 25.53 7.02
N LYS A 169 -40.21 26.16 8.04
CA LYS A 169 -40.22 27.62 8.19
C LYS A 169 -39.10 28.32 7.43
N LEU A 170 -37.92 27.69 7.34
CA LEU A 170 -36.71 28.33 6.80
C LEU A 170 -36.51 28.07 5.30
N ILE A 171 -36.82 26.87 4.81
CA ILE A 171 -36.46 26.39 3.48
C ILE A 171 -37.71 26.29 2.62
N GLY A 172 -37.85 27.18 1.64
CA GLY A 172 -39.03 27.22 0.77
C GLY A 172 -39.03 26.11 -0.29
N VAL A 173 -37.84 25.75 -0.81
CA VAL A 173 -37.70 24.68 -1.81
C VAL A 173 -36.41 23.90 -1.57
N THR A 174 -36.48 22.58 -1.73
CA THR A 174 -35.33 21.68 -1.74
C THR A 174 -35.20 21.00 -3.10
N PHE A 175 -34.07 21.15 -3.77
CA PHE A 175 -33.75 20.45 -5.02
C PHE A 175 -32.74 19.34 -4.77
N LYS A 176 -33.03 18.13 -5.27
CA LYS A 176 -32.03 17.07 -5.33
C LYS A 176 -31.10 17.32 -6.51
N VAL A 177 -29.80 17.41 -6.26
CA VAL A 177 -28.79 17.51 -7.33
C VAL A 177 -28.70 16.16 -8.03
N TYR A 178 -28.83 16.15 -9.37
CA TYR A 178 -28.72 14.94 -10.18
C TYR A 178 -27.43 14.99 -10.96
N SER A 179 -26.54 14.04 -10.75
CA SER A 179 -25.34 13.90 -11.56
C SER A 179 -25.50 12.65 -12.40
N ASP A 180 -25.31 12.80 -13.70
CA ASP A 180 -25.33 11.69 -14.64
C ASP A 180 -23.99 10.94 -14.58
N PRO A 181 -23.96 9.65 -14.24
CA PRO A 181 -22.70 8.91 -14.12
C PRO A 181 -21.86 8.93 -15.39
N ASP A 182 -22.50 8.93 -16.56
CA ASP A 182 -21.85 8.98 -17.86
C ASP A 182 -21.10 10.32 -18.06
N GLU A 183 -21.79 11.45 -17.88
CA GLU A 183 -21.18 12.78 -17.94
C GLU A 183 -20.04 12.94 -16.92
N VAL A 184 -20.25 12.49 -15.68
CA VAL A 184 -19.23 12.60 -14.62
C VAL A 184 -18.00 11.77 -14.97
N PHE A 185 -18.18 10.50 -15.34
CA PHE A 185 -17.06 9.63 -15.69
C PHE A 185 -16.28 10.16 -16.90
N THR A 186 -16.99 10.69 -17.90
CA THR A 186 -16.36 11.37 -19.05
C THR A 186 -15.51 12.57 -18.60
N SER A 187 -16.02 13.39 -17.66
CA SER A 187 -15.25 14.50 -17.09
C SER A 187 -14.06 14.04 -16.25
N LEU A 188 -14.15 12.90 -15.57
CA LEU A 188 -13.04 12.33 -14.78
C LEU A 188 -11.92 11.87 -15.70
N ILE A 189 -12.26 11.11 -16.75
CA ILE A 189 -11.31 10.65 -17.76
C ILE A 189 -10.61 11.84 -18.44
N ALA A 190 -11.34 12.91 -18.76
CA ALA A 190 -10.77 14.10 -19.39
C ALA A 190 -9.74 14.86 -18.53
N LYS A 191 -9.67 14.58 -17.22
CA LYS A 191 -8.71 15.17 -16.28
C LYS A 191 -7.49 14.30 -16.03
N LEU A 192 -7.42 13.11 -16.63
CA LEU A 192 -6.27 12.24 -16.53
C LEU A 192 -5.06 12.87 -17.23
N SER A 193 -3.88 12.60 -16.68
CA SER A 193 -2.61 13.08 -17.21
C SER A 193 -2.15 12.27 -18.43
N ASN A 194 -2.48 10.99 -18.48
CA ASN A 194 -2.10 10.07 -19.53
C ASN A 194 -3.23 9.88 -20.56
N ALA A 195 -2.97 10.33 -21.80
CA ALA A 195 -3.95 10.28 -22.89
C ALA A 195 -4.32 8.85 -23.31
N ASN A 196 -3.38 7.91 -23.25
CA ASN A 196 -3.63 6.51 -23.63
C ASN A 196 -4.51 5.82 -22.58
N THR A 197 -4.26 6.07 -21.29
CA THR A 197 -5.14 5.63 -20.21
C THR A 197 -6.56 6.17 -20.41
N ALA A 198 -6.67 7.46 -20.77
CA ALA A 198 -7.96 8.09 -21.02
C ALA A 198 -8.70 7.47 -22.22
N GLU A 199 -7.99 7.12 -23.30
CA GLU A 199 -8.58 6.43 -24.45
C GLU A 199 -9.06 5.02 -24.10
N LEU A 200 -8.27 4.27 -23.34
CA LEU A 200 -8.63 2.92 -22.91
C LEU A 200 -9.85 2.91 -21.99
N LEU A 201 -9.91 3.81 -21.01
CA LEU A 201 -11.08 3.94 -20.13
C LEU A 201 -12.33 4.44 -20.87
N LYS A 202 -12.19 5.21 -21.95
CA LYS A 202 -13.33 5.53 -22.84
C LYS A 202 -13.86 4.28 -23.53
N LYS A 203 -12.98 3.41 -24.01
CA LYS A 203 -13.34 2.14 -24.67
C LYS A 203 -14.05 1.19 -23.69
N GLN A 204 -13.63 1.16 -22.42
CA GLN A 204 -14.16 0.30 -21.35
C GLN A 204 -15.29 0.97 -20.52
N LYS A 205 -15.79 2.11 -20.97
CA LYS A 205 -16.71 2.96 -20.20
C LYS A 205 -18.00 2.26 -19.81
N THR A 206 -18.58 1.48 -20.73
CA THR A 206 -19.85 0.77 -20.50
C THR A 206 -19.71 -0.19 -19.34
N GLU A 207 -18.65 -1.00 -19.32
CA GLU A 207 -18.35 -1.98 -18.28
C GLU A 207 -18.09 -1.30 -16.93
N ILE A 208 -17.33 -0.20 -16.92
CA ILE A 208 -17.03 0.53 -15.69
C ILE A 208 -18.28 1.18 -15.09
N LEU A 209 -19.16 1.74 -15.94
CA LEU A 209 -20.42 2.31 -15.46
C LEU A 209 -21.39 1.24 -14.96
N GLN A 210 -21.39 0.04 -15.56
CA GLN A 210 -22.13 -1.11 -15.02
C GLN A 210 -21.59 -1.54 -13.65
N ILE A 211 -20.26 -1.58 -13.46
CA ILE A 211 -19.65 -1.85 -12.15
C ILE A 211 -20.10 -0.80 -11.13
N TYR A 212 -20.07 0.48 -11.51
CA TYR A 212 -20.51 1.58 -10.66
C TYR A 212 -22.00 1.47 -10.30
N GLU A 213 -22.87 1.19 -11.26
CA GLU A 213 -24.31 0.99 -11.03
C GLU A 213 -24.54 -0.19 -10.10
N HIS A 214 -23.97 -1.37 -10.41
CA HIS A 214 -24.10 -2.55 -9.57
C HIS A 214 -23.62 -2.26 -8.16
N SER A 215 -22.49 -1.56 -7.98
CA SER A 215 -21.91 -1.23 -6.68
C SER A 215 -22.88 -0.55 -5.70
N ASN A 216 -23.95 0.09 -6.20
CA ASN A 216 -24.89 0.93 -5.44
C ASN A 216 -24.20 2.10 -4.70
N VAL A 217 -22.97 2.47 -5.11
CA VAL A 217 -22.24 3.60 -4.55
C VAL A 217 -22.74 4.89 -5.20
N ASN A 218 -23.46 5.72 -4.47
CA ASN A 218 -24.03 6.96 -5.03
C ASN A 218 -23.08 8.18 -4.97
N ASN A 219 -21.77 7.94 -4.83
CA ASN A 219 -20.77 9.00 -4.79
C ASN A 219 -19.70 8.85 -5.88
N PHE A 220 -19.40 9.94 -6.57
CA PHE A 220 -18.41 9.95 -7.66
C PHE A 220 -16.97 10.07 -7.16
N ARG A 221 -16.76 10.31 -5.86
CA ARG A 221 -15.41 10.36 -5.29
C ARG A 221 -14.76 8.98 -5.37
N SER A 222 -15.50 7.93 -5.06
CA SER A 222 -14.99 6.55 -5.18
C SER A 222 -14.64 6.20 -6.64
N LEU A 223 -15.45 6.64 -7.60
CA LEU A 223 -15.18 6.48 -9.04
C LEU A 223 -13.93 7.26 -9.49
N GLN A 224 -13.77 8.49 -9.00
CA GLN A 224 -12.57 9.29 -9.24
C GLN A 224 -11.31 8.63 -8.70
N MET A 225 -11.36 8.11 -7.47
CA MET A 225 -10.21 7.40 -6.89
C MET A 225 -9.86 6.16 -7.70
N ALA A 226 -10.84 5.36 -8.10
CA ALA A 226 -10.61 4.17 -8.93
C ALA A 226 -9.95 4.54 -10.27
N THR A 227 -10.39 5.65 -10.89
CA THR A 227 -9.83 6.18 -12.14
C THR A 227 -8.35 6.56 -11.98
N TRP A 228 -7.98 7.24 -10.89
CA TRP A 228 -6.59 7.59 -10.61
C TRP A 228 -5.72 6.37 -10.26
N THR A 229 -6.27 5.42 -9.51
CA THR A 229 -5.58 4.16 -9.23
C THR A 229 -5.28 3.40 -10.52
N TYR A 230 -6.25 3.32 -11.43
CA TYR A 230 -6.07 2.68 -12.73
C TYR A 230 -4.97 3.37 -13.55
N GLU A 231 -4.93 4.70 -13.60
CA GLU A 231 -3.87 5.45 -14.28
C GLU A 231 -2.48 5.12 -13.72
N ARG A 232 -2.32 5.13 -12.39
CA ARG A 232 -1.05 4.79 -11.73
C ARG A 232 -0.58 3.36 -12.01
N VAL A 233 -1.52 2.41 -12.08
CA VAL A 233 -1.19 1.03 -12.45
C VAL A 233 -0.83 0.96 -13.93
N TYR A 234 -1.61 1.57 -14.82
CA TYR A 234 -1.35 1.59 -16.26
C TYR A 234 0.07 2.08 -16.61
N GLU A 235 0.54 3.14 -15.94
CA GLU A 235 1.84 3.77 -16.22
C GLU A 235 3.06 2.88 -15.99
N ILE A 236 2.94 1.82 -15.19
CA ILE A 236 4.05 0.90 -14.90
C ILE A 236 3.98 -0.40 -15.71
N LEU A 237 2.88 -0.65 -16.44
CA LEU A 237 2.68 -1.90 -17.16
C LEU A 237 3.54 -1.94 -18.43
N ASP A 238 4.00 -3.15 -18.76
CA ASP A 238 4.71 -3.38 -20.01
C ASP A 238 3.74 -3.37 -21.19
N ARG A 239 4.26 -3.03 -22.37
CA ARG A 239 3.46 -2.92 -23.59
C ARG A 239 2.75 -4.22 -23.96
N SER A 240 3.35 -5.38 -23.67
CA SER A 240 2.74 -6.70 -23.86
C SER A 240 1.44 -6.90 -23.05
N VAL A 241 1.32 -6.25 -21.90
CA VAL A 241 0.11 -6.27 -21.07
C VAL A 241 -0.89 -5.24 -21.60
N ILE A 242 -0.43 -4.02 -21.90
CA ILE A 242 -1.27 -2.91 -22.38
C ILE A 242 -1.96 -3.26 -23.71
N ASP A 243 -1.25 -3.93 -24.63
CA ASP A 243 -1.78 -4.30 -25.93
C ASP A 243 -2.80 -5.47 -25.84
N ASN A 244 -2.96 -6.10 -24.66
CA ASN A 244 -3.98 -7.14 -24.42
C ASN A 244 -5.25 -6.52 -23.81
N ASP A 245 -6.22 -6.21 -24.67
CA ASP A 245 -7.52 -5.62 -24.31
C ASP A 245 -8.25 -6.39 -23.21
N SER A 246 -8.22 -7.73 -23.24
CA SER A 246 -8.91 -8.57 -22.26
C SER A 246 -8.28 -8.43 -20.88
N VAL A 247 -6.96 -8.51 -20.81
CA VAL A 247 -6.22 -8.36 -19.54
C VAL A 247 -6.40 -6.96 -18.97
N MET A 248 -6.33 -5.93 -19.82
CA MET A 248 -6.54 -4.55 -19.36
C MET A 248 -7.98 -4.28 -18.88
N LEU A 249 -8.98 -4.97 -19.46
CA LEU A 249 -10.35 -4.92 -18.99
C LEU A 249 -10.50 -5.62 -17.63
N ASP A 250 -9.86 -6.77 -17.44
CA ASP A 250 -9.87 -7.48 -16.15
C ASP A 250 -9.16 -6.68 -15.04
N ILE A 251 -8.05 -6.00 -15.35
CA ILE A 251 -7.41 -5.04 -14.42
C ILE A 251 -8.39 -3.92 -14.07
N ALA A 252 -9.09 -3.33 -15.04
CA ALA A 252 -10.08 -2.29 -14.78
C ALA A 252 -11.20 -2.81 -13.88
N ARG A 253 -11.75 -3.98 -14.21
CA ARG A 253 -12.81 -4.63 -13.43
C ARG A 253 -12.42 -4.84 -11.97
N LEU A 254 -11.24 -5.42 -11.74
CA LEU A 254 -10.69 -5.65 -10.40
C LEU A 254 -10.52 -4.33 -9.64
N LEU A 255 -9.80 -3.35 -10.21
CA LEU A 255 -9.49 -2.10 -9.52
C LEU A 255 -10.73 -1.26 -9.23
N PHE A 256 -11.68 -1.17 -10.17
CA PHE A 256 -12.90 -0.39 -9.97
C PHE A 256 -13.84 -1.04 -8.97
N ALA A 257 -14.12 -2.35 -9.10
CA ALA A 257 -15.03 -3.02 -8.19
C ALA A 257 -14.50 -3.02 -6.76
N TRP A 258 -13.25 -3.43 -6.54
CA TRP A 258 -12.65 -3.41 -5.20
C TRP A 258 -12.54 -2.00 -4.63
N SER A 259 -12.15 -0.99 -5.43
CA SER A 259 -12.11 0.40 -4.94
C SER A 259 -13.49 0.91 -4.52
N LEU A 260 -14.56 0.55 -5.23
CA LEU A 260 -15.93 0.96 -4.87
C LEU A 260 -16.40 0.27 -3.61
N GLU A 261 -16.26 -1.06 -3.52
CA GLU A 261 -16.74 -1.85 -2.39
C GLU A 261 -15.99 -1.51 -1.09
N LEU A 262 -14.65 -1.39 -1.13
CA LEU A 262 -13.84 -1.01 0.04
C LEU A 262 -14.22 0.38 0.55
N ARG A 263 -14.39 1.37 -0.34
CA ARG A 263 -14.71 2.75 0.05
C ARG A 263 -16.14 2.93 0.55
N SER A 264 -17.03 2.04 0.15
CA SER A 264 -18.41 1.99 0.66
C SER A 264 -18.53 1.24 2.00
N GLY A 265 -17.47 0.53 2.40
CA GLY A 265 -17.46 -0.29 3.62
C GLY A 265 -18.15 -1.64 3.46
N ASN A 266 -18.48 -2.05 2.22
CA ASN A 266 -19.09 -3.35 1.95
C ASN A 266 -18.07 -4.49 1.99
N LEU A 267 -16.83 -4.21 1.60
CA LEU A 267 -15.69 -5.13 1.71
C LEU A 267 -14.59 -4.49 2.57
N SER A 268 -13.73 -5.34 3.12
CA SER A 268 -12.62 -5.00 4.01
C SER A 268 -11.28 -5.56 3.53
N GLU A 269 -10.19 -5.18 4.22
CA GLU A 269 -8.86 -5.76 4.00
C GLU A 269 -8.87 -7.29 4.16
N GLN A 270 -9.61 -7.79 5.15
CA GLN A 270 -9.73 -9.23 5.39
C GLN A 270 -10.37 -9.95 4.20
N ASP A 271 -11.33 -9.33 3.53
CA ASP A 271 -11.97 -9.92 2.34
C ASP A 271 -10.99 -10.03 1.16
N ILE A 272 -10.06 -9.08 1.01
CA ILE A 272 -8.98 -9.17 0.01
C ILE A 272 -8.12 -10.41 0.29
N GLN A 273 -7.75 -10.62 1.56
CA GLN A 273 -6.88 -11.74 1.96
C GLN A 273 -7.54 -13.12 1.80
N LEU A 274 -8.87 -13.17 1.86
CA LEU A 274 -9.66 -14.39 1.71
C LEU A 274 -10.00 -14.73 0.26
N ARG A 275 -9.87 -13.76 -0.66
CA ARG A 275 -10.20 -13.86 -2.09
C ARG A 275 -9.53 -15.01 -2.85
N GLU A 276 -8.30 -15.37 -2.46
CA GLU A 276 -7.53 -16.46 -3.06
C GLU A 276 -7.80 -17.83 -2.42
N SER A 277 -8.60 -17.88 -1.35
CA SER A 277 -8.94 -19.14 -0.70
C SER A 277 -10.05 -19.87 -1.47
N ILE A 278 -9.87 -21.18 -1.67
CA ILE A 278 -10.82 -22.01 -2.40
C ILE A 278 -12.14 -22.15 -1.63
N ASP A 279 -12.08 -22.14 -0.30
CA ASP A 279 -13.23 -22.21 0.61
C ASP A 279 -14.14 -20.97 0.51
N TYR A 280 -13.63 -19.84 0.00
CA TYR A 280 -14.45 -18.66 -0.32
C TYR A 280 -14.98 -18.66 -1.75
N ARG A 281 -14.36 -19.42 -2.66
CA ARG A 281 -14.82 -19.55 -4.05
C ARG A 281 -15.95 -20.56 -4.21
N TYR A 282 -16.01 -21.61 -3.37
CA TYR A 282 -17.01 -22.69 -3.43
C TYR A 282 -17.84 -22.80 -2.13
N ASP A 283 -19.10 -23.24 -2.26
CA ASP A 283 -20.10 -23.31 -1.19
C ASP A 283 -19.65 -24.20 -0.01
N GLY A 284 -19.05 -23.58 1.01
CA GLY A 284 -19.05 -24.09 2.37
C GLY A 284 -20.28 -23.59 3.11
N GLU A 285 -21.13 -24.51 3.56
CA GLU A 285 -22.23 -24.22 4.49
C GLU A 285 -21.64 -23.69 5.82
N ASP A 286 -22.27 -22.64 6.38
CA ASP A 286 -22.12 -22.18 7.79
C ASP A 286 -21.00 -21.20 8.23
N ASN A 287 -20.48 -20.30 7.38
CA ASN A 287 -19.86 -19.07 7.91
C ASN A 287 -20.49 -17.76 7.37
N ASP A 288 -20.88 -16.86 8.27
CA ASP A 288 -21.59 -15.61 7.94
C ASP A 288 -20.75 -14.66 7.07
N VAL A 289 -19.42 -14.68 7.26
CA VAL A 289 -18.48 -13.81 6.52
C VAL A 289 -18.40 -14.21 5.05
N GLY A 290 -18.31 -15.51 4.76
CA GLY A 290 -18.30 -16.03 3.38
C GLY A 290 -19.61 -15.76 2.66
N VAL A 291 -20.75 -15.81 3.35
CA VAL A 291 -22.06 -15.47 2.77
C VAL A 291 -22.11 -13.99 2.35
N ALA A 292 -21.59 -13.08 3.17
CA ALA A 292 -21.57 -11.65 2.85
C ALA A 292 -20.68 -11.35 1.64
N PHE A 293 -19.46 -11.91 1.61
CA PHE A 293 -18.55 -11.78 0.48
C PHE A 293 -19.17 -12.35 -0.81
N ARG A 294 -19.77 -13.55 -0.75
CA ARG A 294 -20.44 -14.17 -1.91
C ARG A 294 -21.54 -13.29 -2.48
N LYS A 295 -22.39 -12.69 -1.64
CA LYS A 295 -23.42 -11.74 -2.11
C LYS A 295 -22.83 -10.56 -2.87
N ILE A 296 -21.65 -10.10 -2.50
CA ILE A 296 -20.95 -9.01 -3.19
C ILE A 296 -20.29 -9.52 -4.47
N ARG A 297 -19.71 -10.72 -4.48
CA ARG A 297 -19.19 -11.34 -5.71
C ARG A 297 -20.29 -11.52 -6.75
N ASP A 298 -21.42 -12.11 -6.35
CA ASP A 298 -22.53 -12.47 -7.24
C ASP A 298 -23.27 -11.23 -7.80
N LYS A 299 -23.01 -10.05 -7.23
CA LYS A 299 -23.41 -8.73 -7.74
C LYS A 299 -22.78 -8.42 -9.10
N TYR A 300 -21.62 -8.99 -9.40
CA TYR A 300 -20.82 -8.72 -10.59
C TYR A 300 -20.86 -9.90 -11.56
N LEU A 301 -21.96 -10.05 -12.30
CA LEU A 301 -22.20 -11.21 -13.18
C LEU A 301 -21.31 -11.25 -14.45
N GLY A 302 -20.56 -10.19 -14.75
CA GLY A 302 -19.75 -10.06 -15.97
C GLY A 302 -18.26 -10.38 -15.81
N PHE A 303 -17.79 -10.59 -14.58
CA PHE A 303 -16.39 -10.95 -14.25
C PHE A 303 -16.30 -11.44 -12.81
N ASP A 304 -15.27 -12.23 -12.50
CA ASP A 304 -15.02 -12.65 -11.13
C ASP A 304 -14.15 -11.63 -10.38
N ILE A 305 -14.69 -11.02 -9.32
CA ILE A 305 -13.92 -10.13 -8.42
C ILE A 305 -12.78 -10.87 -7.73
N CYS A 306 -12.82 -12.21 -7.70
CA CYS A 306 -11.78 -13.08 -7.15
C CYS A 306 -10.62 -13.38 -8.09
N ASN A 307 -10.67 -12.89 -9.34
CA ASN A 307 -9.62 -13.13 -10.33
C ASN A 307 -8.22 -12.76 -9.81
N THR A 308 -7.29 -13.72 -9.87
CA THR A 308 -5.91 -13.65 -9.36
C THR A 308 -4.93 -12.88 -10.25
N LEU A 309 -5.39 -12.21 -11.30
CA LEU A 309 -4.56 -11.37 -12.18
C LEU A 309 -3.69 -10.37 -11.41
N LEU A 310 -4.30 -9.70 -10.42
CA LEU A 310 -3.59 -8.97 -9.38
C LEU A 310 -3.79 -9.74 -8.08
N SER A 311 -2.72 -10.22 -7.43
CA SER A 311 -2.79 -10.99 -6.20
C SER A 311 -3.41 -10.19 -5.05
N SER A 312 -3.83 -10.89 -3.99
CA SER A 312 -4.37 -10.27 -2.78
C SER A 312 -3.38 -9.27 -2.16
N SER A 313 -2.09 -9.61 -2.08
CA SER A 313 -1.05 -8.70 -1.58
C SER A 313 -0.92 -7.44 -2.44
N VAL A 314 -0.93 -7.61 -3.77
CA VAL A 314 -0.84 -6.50 -4.72
C VAL A 314 -2.07 -5.60 -4.64
N LEU A 315 -3.28 -6.16 -4.54
CA LEU A 315 -4.50 -5.36 -4.38
C LEU A 315 -4.55 -4.62 -3.04
N GLU A 316 -4.12 -5.24 -1.95
CA GLU A 316 -4.00 -4.60 -0.63
C GLU A 316 -3.05 -3.40 -0.70
N ASP A 317 -1.86 -3.60 -1.28
CA ASP A 317 -0.87 -2.53 -1.46
C ASP A 317 -1.42 -1.37 -2.29
N ILE A 318 -2.07 -1.67 -3.43
CA ILE A 318 -2.62 -0.66 -4.33
C ILE A 318 -3.79 0.12 -3.69
N LEU A 319 -4.76 -0.60 -3.12
CA LEU A 319 -6.06 -0.04 -2.76
C LEU A 319 -6.14 0.48 -1.32
N ILE A 320 -5.36 -0.10 -0.41
CA ILE A 320 -5.38 0.22 1.02
C ILE A 320 -4.13 1.00 1.41
N ARG A 321 -2.94 0.50 1.04
CA ARG A 321 -1.66 1.15 1.41
C ARG A 321 -1.28 2.28 0.45
N GLY A 322 -1.86 2.30 -0.75
CA GLY A 322 -1.56 3.29 -1.79
C GLY A 322 -0.21 3.11 -2.46
N HIS A 323 0.44 1.96 -2.25
CA HIS A 323 1.75 1.60 -2.78
C HIS A 323 1.61 1.02 -4.21
N ILE A 324 2.48 1.45 -5.12
CA ILE A 324 2.56 0.92 -6.49
C ILE A 324 3.97 0.38 -6.67
N ASP A 325 4.13 -0.94 -6.52
CA ASP A 325 5.39 -1.63 -6.75
C ASP A 325 5.38 -2.28 -8.14
N SER A 326 6.15 -1.71 -9.05
CA SER A 326 6.23 -2.23 -10.43
C SER A 326 6.72 -3.66 -10.51
N THR A 327 7.59 -4.10 -9.60
CA THR A 327 8.14 -5.45 -9.62
C THR A 327 7.08 -6.45 -9.20
N GLN A 328 6.37 -6.16 -8.10
CA GLN A 328 5.32 -7.06 -7.59
C GLN A 328 4.11 -7.13 -8.51
N ILE A 329 3.66 -6.00 -9.07
CA ILE A 329 2.53 -5.96 -10.00
C ILE A 329 2.84 -6.78 -11.25
N LYS A 330 4.03 -6.60 -11.85
CA LYS A 330 4.45 -7.38 -13.02
C LYS A 330 4.57 -8.87 -12.71
N ALA A 331 5.14 -9.23 -11.57
CA ALA A 331 5.25 -10.62 -11.14
C ALA A 331 3.88 -11.26 -10.90
N SER A 332 2.93 -10.54 -10.30
CA SER A 332 1.55 -11.02 -10.14
C SER A 332 0.87 -11.27 -11.50
N ILE A 333 0.97 -10.33 -12.42
CA ILE A 333 0.39 -10.47 -13.77
C ILE A 333 1.03 -11.66 -14.49
N ALA A 334 2.35 -11.81 -14.39
CA ALA A 334 3.09 -12.93 -14.96
C ALA A 334 2.73 -14.28 -14.31
N ALA A 335 2.31 -14.31 -13.05
CA ALA A 335 1.85 -15.52 -12.36
C ALA A 335 0.41 -15.91 -12.73
N SER A 336 -0.38 -14.98 -13.26
CA SER A 336 -1.77 -15.22 -13.65
C SER A 336 -1.89 -16.05 -14.94
N LEU A 337 -2.93 -16.88 -15.05
CA LEU A 337 -3.17 -17.71 -16.25
C LEU A 337 -3.74 -16.93 -17.45
N ASN A 338 -3.98 -15.61 -17.34
CA ASN A 338 -4.61 -14.80 -18.39
C ASN A 338 -3.80 -14.71 -19.71
N PHE A 339 -2.55 -15.15 -19.71
CA PHE A 339 -1.69 -15.23 -20.92
C PHE A 339 -1.48 -16.69 -21.40
N GLY A 340 -2.26 -17.64 -20.90
CA GLY A 340 -2.13 -19.06 -21.22
C GLY A 340 -1.09 -19.79 -20.36
N TYR A 341 -1.04 -21.12 -20.52
CA TYR A 341 -0.24 -22.06 -19.71
C TYR A 341 0.98 -22.63 -20.43
N VAL A 342 1.18 -22.33 -21.72
CA VAL A 342 2.30 -22.85 -22.51
C VAL A 342 3.63 -22.44 -21.85
N ASP A 343 4.52 -23.41 -21.67
CA ASP A 343 5.85 -23.28 -21.03
C ASP A 343 5.86 -22.84 -19.56
N ARG A 344 4.70 -22.90 -18.87
CA ARG A 344 4.65 -22.56 -17.44
C ARG A 344 5.04 -23.74 -16.54
N PRO A 345 5.61 -23.47 -15.35
CA PRO A 345 5.84 -24.50 -14.35
C PRO A 345 4.53 -25.23 -14.01
N THR A 346 4.56 -26.55 -13.95
CA THR A 346 3.34 -27.35 -13.71
C THR A 346 2.81 -27.22 -12.30
N TRP A 347 3.67 -26.91 -11.30
CA TRP A 347 3.20 -26.51 -9.97
C TRP A 347 2.34 -25.24 -10.01
N LEU A 348 2.68 -24.28 -10.89
CA LEU A 348 1.94 -23.03 -11.03
C LEU A 348 0.57 -23.30 -11.66
N ILE A 349 0.50 -24.16 -12.67
CA ILE A 349 -0.77 -24.59 -13.27
C ILE A 349 -1.62 -25.30 -12.22
N ALA A 350 -1.04 -26.25 -11.47
CA ALA A 350 -1.75 -26.97 -10.40
C ALA A 350 -2.22 -26.04 -9.27
N TRP A 351 -1.50 -24.94 -8.99
CA TRP A 351 -1.93 -23.95 -7.99
C TRP A 351 -3.29 -23.33 -8.35
N HIS A 352 -3.54 -23.09 -9.64
CA HIS A 352 -4.77 -22.53 -10.21
C HIS A 352 -5.86 -23.59 -10.46
N ALA A 353 -5.92 -24.66 -9.65
CA ALA A 353 -6.90 -25.74 -9.78
C ALA A 353 -8.38 -25.30 -9.85
N ALA A 354 -8.71 -24.11 -9.33
CA ALA A 354 -10.07 -23.56 -9.39
C ALA A 354 -10.44 -23.00 -10.79
N ASP A 355 -9.45 -22.74 -11.64
CA ASP A 355 -9.59 -21.98 -12.89
C ASP A 355 -9.30 -22.84 -14.14
N ILE A 356 -9.00 -24.14 -13.98
CA ILE A 356 -8.62 -25.08 -15.05
C ILE A 356 -9.48 -26.35 -15.04
N SER A 357 -9.44 -27.14 -16.12
CA SER A 357 -10.18 -28.41 -16.22
C SER A 357 -9.55 -29.50 -15.33
N ASN A 358 -10.33 -30.56 -15.04
CA ASN A 358 -9.82 -31.73 -14.33
C ASN A 358 -8.65 -32.38 -15.08
N GLU A 359 -8.76 -32.51 -16.40
CA GLU A 359 -7.71 -33.10 -17.24
C GLU A 359 -6.43 -32.25 -17.23
N GLU A 360 -6.57 -30.92 -17.27
CA GLU A 360 -5.43 -29.99 -17.17
C GLU A 360 -4.77 -30.09 -15.80
N TYR A 361 -5.56 -30.17 -14.72
CA TYR A 361 -5.05 -30.36 -13.37
C TYR A 361 -4.37 -31.72 -13.19
N ASP A 362 -4.96 -32.80 -13.71
CA ASP A 362 -4.38 -34.15 -13.67
C ASP A 362 -3.00 -34.17 -14.32
N VAL A 363 -2.86 -33.57 -15.50
CA VAL A 363 -1.58 -33.47 -16.22
C VAL A 363 -0.56 -32.66 -15.42
N ALA A 364 -0.96 -31.48 -14.94
CA ALA A 364 -0.08 -30.60 -14.17
C ALA A 364 0.36 -31.22 -12.85
N PHE A 365 -0.56 -31.81 -12.09
CA PHE A 365 -0.28 -32.44 -10.79
C PHE A 365 0.66 -33.63 -10.94
N ASN A 366 0.46 -34.50 -11.94
CA ASN A 366 1.30 -35.67 -12.16
C ASN A 366 2.72 -35.30 -12.62
N ASP A 367 2.86 -34.32 -13.51
CA ASP A 367 4.18 -33.81 -13.90
C ASP A 367 4.88 -33.10 -12.73
N MET A 368 4.15 -32.28 -11.98
CA MET A 368 4.66 -31.64 -10.76
C MET A 368 5.16 -32.69 -9.77
N LYS A 369 4.38 -33.74 -9.52
CA LYS A 369 4.76 -34.85 -8.64
C LYS A 369 6.00 -35.58 -9.15
N THR A 370 6.08 -35.86 -10.45
CA THR A 370 7.25 -36.52 -11.04
C THR A 370 8.51 -35.67 -10.86
N LYS A 371 8.43 -34.36 -11.14
CA LYS A 371 9.55 -33.43 -10.92
C LYS A 371 9.98 -33.32 -9.46
N TYR A 372 9.03 -33.40 -8.53
CA TYR A 372 9.32 -33.48 -7.10
C TYR A 372 10.00 -34.80 -6.70
N ASP A 373 9.48 -35.93 -7.19
CA ASP A 373 10.08 -37.25 -6.95
C ASP A 373 11.52 -37.30 -7.50
N ASP A 374 11.79 -36.62 -8.61
CA ASP A 374 13.12 -36.50 -9.24
C ASP A 374 14.03 -35.39 -8.64
N ARG A 375 13.60 -34.73 -7.56
CA ARG A 375 14.35 -33.65 -6.87
C ARG A 375 14.72 -32.47 -7.77
N LEU A 376 13.84 -32.11 -8.71
CA LEU A 376 14.08 -31.03 -9.67
C LEU A 376 13.76 -29.63 -9.12
N TYR A 377 12.95 -29.50 -8.07
CA TYR A 377 12.64 -28.22 -7.44
C TYR A 377 13.69 -27.82 -6.40
N THR A 378 14.56 -26.88 -6.73
CA THR A 378 15.58 -26.37 -5.78
C THR A 378 15.31 -24.95 -5.31
N ASP A 379 14.41 -24.24 -5.99
CA ASP A 379 13.95 -22.92 -5.55
C ASP A 379 13.03 -23.06 -4.33
N LEU A 380 13.26 -22.22 -3.32
CA LEU A 380 12.53 -22.31 -2.06
C LEU A 380 11.06 -21.94 -2.20
N GLY A 381 10.72 -20.98 -3.07
CA GLY A 381 9.34 -20.63 -3.36
C GLY A 381 8.57 -21.79 -3.99
N GLU A 382 9.17 -22.44 -4.99
CA GLU A 382 8.57 -23.59 -5.66
C GLU A 382 8.39 -24.78 -4.72
N ILE A 383 9.41 -25.10 -3.89
CA ILE A 383 9.34 -26.18 -2.90
C ILE A 383 8.14 -25.99 -1.97
N LEU A 384 7.91 -24.75 -1.49
CA LEU A 384 6.81 -24.46 -0.58
C LEU A 384 5.45 -24.52 -1.26
N HIS A 385 5.34 -24.04 -2.50
CA HIS A 385 4.10 -24.19 -3.28
C HIS A 385 3.76 -25.65 -3.56
N VAL A 386 4.74 -26.46 -3.95
CA VAL A 386 4.55 -27.89 -4.19
C VAL A 386 4.11 -28.62 -2.91
N LEU A 387 4.75 -28.34 -1.77
CA LEU A 387 4.32 -28.88 -0.46
C LEU A 387 2.87 -28.48 -0.14
N GLY A 388 2.54 -27.20 -0.29
CA GLY A 388 1.19 -26.70 -0.03
C GLY A 388 0.14 -27.35 -0.92
N ILE A 389 0.44 -27.57 -2.21
CA ILE A 389 -0.43 -28.27 -3.16
C ILE A 389 -0.60 -29.74 -2.75
N PHE A 390 0.47 -30.43 -2.31
CA PHE A 390 0.34 -31.80 -1.82
C PHE A 390 -0.56 -31.91 -0.59
N LEU A 391 -0.33 -31.07 0.43
CA LEU A 391 -1.15 -31.05 1.65
C LEU A 391 -2.62 -30.75 1.32
N TRP A 392 -2.87 -29.75 0.49
CA TRP A 392 -4.21 -29.42 0.02
C TRP A 392 -4.86 -30.58 -0.73
N SER A 393 -4.13 -31.22 -1.65
CA SER A 393 -4.64 -32.35 -2.45
C SER A 393 -5.00 -33.57 -1.57
N ALA A 394 -4.27 -33.80 -0.48
CA ALA A 394 -4.59 -34.86 0.48
C ALA A 394 -5.82 -34.51 1.31
N LYS A 395 -5.93 -33.25 1.76
CA LYS A 395 -7.07 -32.74 2.53
C LYS A 395 -8.40 -32.90 1.78
N ILE A 396 -8.41 -32.66 0.47
CA ILE A 396 -9.62 -32.83 -0.37
C ILE A 396 -9.82 -34.27 -0.87
N GLY A 397 -8.94 -35.20 -0.52
CA GLY A 397 -9.01 -36.60 -0.95
C GLY A 397 -8.66 -36.84 -2.43
N TYR A 398 -7.97 -35.91 -3.08
CA TYR A 398 -7.54 -36.04 -4.48
C TYR A 398 -6.38 -37.04 -4.62
N THR A 399 -5.42 -37.01 -3.69
CA THR A 399 -4.36 -38.03 -3.60
C THR A 399 -4.66 -39.07 -2.54
N GLN A 400 -4.13 -40.28 -2.72
CA GLN A 400 -4.19 -41.36 -1.73
C GLN A 400 -3.12 -41.23 -0.63
N SER A 401 -2.16 -40.31 -0.79
CA SER A 401 -1.13 -40.05 0.23
C SER A 401 -1.75 -39.43 1.46
N SER A 402 -1.50 -40.01 2.63
CA SER A 402 -1.89 -39.36 3.89
C SER A 402 -1.02 -38.13 4.16
N VAL A 403 -1.50 -37.22 5.00
CA VAL A 403 -0.71 -36.04 5.42
C VAL A 403 0.61 -36.45 6.08
N VAL A 404 0.60 -37.54 6.85
CA VAL A 404 1.79 -38.12 7.49
C VAL A 404 2.79 -38.63 6.45
N ASP A 405 2.32 -39.25 5.36
CA ASP A 405 3.19 -39.70 4.28
C ASP A 405 3.82 -38.50 3.55
N ILE A 406 3.06 -37.42 3.35
CA ILE A 406 3.55 -36.18 2.73
C ILE A 406 4.65 -35.55 3.58
N GLU A 407 4.44 -35.40 4.90
CA GLU A 407 5.46 -34.86 5.81
C GLU A 407 6.75 -35.70 5.76
N LYS A 408 6.65 -37.02 5.88
CA LYS A 408 7.81 -37.92 5.85
C LYS A 408 8.55 -37.88 4.51
N ASN A 409 7.81 -37.85 3.40
CA ASN A 409 8.40 -37.73 2.07
C ASN A 409 9.07 -36.36 1.88
N PHE A 410 8.52 -35.30 2.49
CA PHE A 410 9.13 -33.98 2.49
C PHE A 410 10.41 -33.92 3.31
N GLU A 411 10.45 -34.54 4.49
CA GLU A 411 11.70 -34.65 5.26
C GLU A 411 12.80 -35.36 4.45
N THR A 412 12.44 -36.49 3.80
CA THR A 412 13.35 -37.23 2.91
C THR A 412 13.81 -36.38 1.74
N TYR A 413 12.89 -35.65 1.10
CA TYR A 413 13.18 -34.73 0.00
C TYR A 413 14.21 -33.67 0.42
N VAL A 414 14.03 -33.06 1.59
CA VAL A 414 14.94 -32.05 2.12
C VAL A 414 16.31 -32.64 2.45
N ASP A 415 16.36 -33.83 3.03
CA ASP A 415 17.61 -34.54 3.31
C ASP A 415 18.38 -34.88 2.03
N ASP A 416 17.68 -35.32 0.98
CA ASP A 416 18.29 -35.60 -0.32
C ASP A 416 18.87 -34.32 -0.96
N LEU A 417 18.15 -33.20 -0.88
CA LEU A 417 18.66 -31.91 -1.36
C LEU A 417 19.87 -31.44 -0.56
N LEU A 418 19.89 -31.67 0.76
CA LEU A 418 21.05 -31.36 1.60
C LEU A 418 22.26 -32.22 1.21
N ALA A 419 22.07 -33.53 1.09
CA ALA A 419 23.12 -34.48 0.72
C ALA A 419 23.69 -34.21 -0.69
N ALA A 420 22.86 -33.71 -1.61
CA ALA A 420 23.26 -33.32 -2.95
C ALA A 420 23.83 -31.89 -3.04
N GLU A 421 23.98 -31.17 -1.92
CA GLU A 421 24.40 -29.75 -1.86
C GLU A 421 23.51 -28.79 -2.69
N LYS A 422 22.25 -29.18 -2.92
CA LYS A 422 21.24 -28.40 -3.66
C LYS A 422 20.33 -27.59 -2.75
N LEU A 423 20.34 -27.85 -1.44
CA LEU A 423 19.51 -27.13 -0.48
C LEU A 423 20.05 -25.71 -0.23
N THR A 424 19.22 -24.68 -0.46
CA THR A 424 19.63 -23.28 -0.28
C THR A 424 19.87 -22.95 1.21
N PRO A 425 21.10 -22.59 1.62
CA PRO A 425 21.41 -22.32 3.02
C PRO A 425 20.72 -21.05 3.54
N VAL A 426 20.57 -20.96 4.86
CA VAL A 426 20.08 -19.76 5.54
C VAL A 426 21.12 -19.26 6.54
N PHE A 427 21.44 -17.96 6.50
CA PHE A 427 22.41 -17.33 7.39
C PHE A 427 21.69 -16.35 8.34
N GLY A 428 21.93 -16.47 9.65
CA GLY A 428 21.41 -15.54 10.67
C GLY A 428 19.91 -15.68 11.00
N ARG A 429 19.30 -14.59 11.52
CA ARG A 429 17.89 -14.52 11.95
C ARG A 429 16.88 -14.34 10.80
N ASN A 430 17.26 -14.59 9.54
CA ASN A 430 16.34 -14.53 8.40
C ASN A 430 15.49 -15.81 8.33
N ARG A 431 14.68 -16.06 9.38
CA ARG A 431 13.53 -16.95 9.26
C ARG A 431 12.50 -16.17 8.45
N LEU A 432 12.38 -16.51 7.19
CA LEU A 432 11.38 -15.92 6.30
C LEU A 432 10.01 -16.48 6.70
N ASP A 433 9.09 -15.60 7.06
CA ASP A 433 7.66 -15.91 7.17
C ASP A 433 7.11 -16.00 5.74
N TYR A 434 7.01 -17.23 5.22
CA TYR A 434 6.50 -17.48 3.88
C TYR A 434 4.98 -17.58 3.90
N GLU A 435 4.29 -16.44 3.97
CA GLU A 435 2.85 -16.40 3.72
C GLU A 435 2.55 -16.55 2.22
N SER A 436 3.44 -16.03 1.37
CA SER A 436 3.34 -16.08 -0.08
C SER A 436 4.74 -16.20 -0.72
N SER A 437 4.76 -16.67 -1.98
CA SER A 437 5.94 -16.63 -2.83
C SER A 437 5.51 -16.41 -4.28
N LEU A 438 6.30 -15.65 -5.04
CA LEU A 438 5.98 -15.26 -6.42
C LEU A 438 4.60 -14.56 -6.53
N ASN A 439 4.21 -13.80 -5.49
CA ASN A 439 2.89 -13.16 -5.33
C ASN A 439 1.70 -14.12 -5.32
N LEU A 440 1.93 -15.40 -5.06
CA LEU A 440 0.88 -16.38 -4.84
C LEU A 440 0.90 -16.82 -3.39
N LYS A 441 -0.28 -16.84 -2.75
CA LYS A 441 -0.41 -17.41 -1.41
C LYS A 441 -0.08 -18.90 -1.45
N ILE A 442 0.68 -19.37 -0.46
CA ILE A 442 0.99 -20.81 -0.37
C ILE A 442 -0.24 -21.53 0.21
N LYS A 443 -0.69 -22.61 -0.46
CA LYS A 443 -1.84 -23.41 0.01
C LYS A 443 -1.51 -24.09 1.34
N GLU A 444 -2.50 -24.16 2.24
CA GLU A 444 -2.37 -24.75 3.58
C GLU A 444 -1.22 -24.17 4.44
N ASN A 445 -0.74 -22.95 4.16
CA ASN A 445 0.41 -22.36 4.84
C ASN A 445 0.24 -22.17 6.36
N SER A 446 -1.01 -22.12 6.85
CA SER A 446 -1.36 -21.93 8.25
C SER A 446 -1.62 -23.25 8.99
N THR A 447 -1.51 -24.40 8.33
CA THR A 447 -1.74 -25.70 8.99
C THR A 447 -0.53 -26.10 9.84
N ASN A 448 -0.78 -26.92 10.87
CA ASN A 448 0.30 -27.40 11.75
C ASN A 448 1.33 -28.22 10.98
N GLU A 449 0.86 -28.95 9.96
CA GLU A 449 1.67 -29.86 9.15
C GLU A 449 2.59 -29.07 8.21
N PHE A 450 2.10 -27.99 7.60
CA PHE A 450 2.95 -27.09 6.82
C PHE A 450 4.00 -26.41 7.71
N ILE A 451 3.61 -25.93 8.89
CA ILE A 451 4.51 -25.29 9.86
C ILE A 451 5.59 -26.28 10.33
N SER A 452 5.21 -27.53 10.59
CA SER A 452 6.12 -28.62 10.97
C SER A 452 7.18 -28.87 9.88
N ALA A 453 6.73 -29.05 8.64
CA ALA A 453 7.62 -29.22 7.48
C ALA A 453 8.55 -28.02 7.27
N MET A 454 8.04 -26.80 7.44
CA MET A 454 8.85 -25.57 7.34
C MET A 454 9.94 -25.49 8.42
N ASN A 455 9.61 -25.91 9.65
CA ASN A 455 10.60 -26.00 10.74
C ASN A 455 11.70 -27.02 10.43
N TYR A 456 11.35 -28.17 9.87
CA TYR A 456 12.32 -29.17 9.43
C TYR A 456 13.22 -28.63 8.31
N LEU A 457 12.62 -28.03 7.29
CA LEU A 457 13.34 -27.40 6.19
C LEU A 457 14.34 -26.35 6.70
N ASN A 458 13.90 -25.45 7.59
CA ASN A 458 14.77 -24.42 8.15
C ASN A 458 15.92 -25.00 8.99
N LYS A 459 15.67 -26.07 9.75
CA LYS A 459 16.73 -26.79 10.46
C LYS A 459 17.78 -27.32 9.49
N LYS A 460 17.36 -27.97 8.41
CA LYS A 460 18.29 -28.52 7.40
C LYS A 460 19.00 -27.45 6.57
N ARG A 461 18.36 -26.30 6.35
CA ARG A 461 19.02 -25.13 5.73
C ARG A 461 20.09 -24.51 6.61
N LEU A 462 19.98 -24.62 7.94
CA LEU A 462 21.05 -24.24 8.87
C LEU A 462 22.21 -25.25 8.80
N GLU A 463 21.92 -26.54 8.70
CA GLU A 463 22.94 -27.58 8.46
C GLU A 463 23.69 -27.32 7.14
N ALA A 464 22.98 -26.99 6.06
CA ALA A 464 23.58 -26.59 4.78
C ALA A 464 24.46 -25.34 4.91
N ALA A 465 24.08 -24.39 5.76
CA ALA A 465 24.84 -23.16 5.98
C ALA A 465 26.19 -23.44 6.66
N GLU A 466 26.24 -24.37 7.62
CA GLU A 466 27.49 -24.79 8.28
C GLU A 466 28.45 -25.45 7.28
N THR A 467 27.98 -26.39 6.46
CA THR A 467 28.80 -27.01 5.41
C THR A 467 29.30 -25.97 4.40
N TYR A 468 28.45 -25.00 4.03
CA TYR A 468 28.85 -23.88 3.18
C TYR A 468 29.92 -22.99 3.83
N LYS A 469 29.80 -22.65 5.12
CA LYS A 469 30.80 -21.85 5.84
C LYS A 469 32.17 -22.54 5.85
N ILE A 470 32.22 -23.86 6.07
CA ILE A 470 33.47 -24.63 6.06
C ILE A 470 34.14 -24.58 4.68
N SER A 471 33.39 -24.86 3.62
CA SER A 471 33.92 -24.82 2.24
C SER A 471 34.33 -23.40 1.82
N LEU A 472 33.56 -22.38 2.24
CA LEU A 472 33.87 -20.97 2.06
C LEU A 472 35.20 -20.60 2.73
N ALA A 473 35.42 -21.03 3.97
CA ALA A 473 36.63 -20.80 4.72
C ALA A 473 37.85 -21.41 4.02
N ALA A 474 37.77 -22.67 3.60
CA ALA A 474 38.85 -23.32 2.86
C ALA A 474 39.18 -22.59 1.55
N ARG A 475 38.16 -22.27 0.74
CA ARG A 475 38.32 -21.58 -0.54
C ARG A 475 38.95 -20.19 -0.38
N ILE A 476 38.45 -19.38 0.55
CA ILE A 476 38.97 -18.03 0.78
C ILE A 476 40.36 -18.10 1.42
N PHE A 477 40.62 -19.03 2.32
CA PHE A 477 41.94 -19.18 2.94
C PHE A 477 43.04 -19.53 1.91
N GLU A 478 42.74 -20.33 0.89
CA GLU A 478 43.69 -20.57 -0.21
C GLU A 478 44.02 -19.29 -0.99
N LYS A 479 43.09 -18.34 -1.09
CA LYS A 479 43.35 -17.03 -1.70
C LYS A 479 44.32 -16.20 -0.87
N LEU A 480 44.30 -16.29 0.46
CA LEU A 480 45.30 -15.60 1.29
C LEU A 480 46.73 -15.94 0.87
N LYS A 481 46.96 -17.21 0.51
CA LYS A 481 48.28 -17.74 0.11
C LYS A 481 48.66 -17.36 -1.32
N THR A 482 47.69 -17.32 -2.23
CA THR A 482 47.91 -17.17 -3.68
C THR A 482 47.70 -15.73 -4.17
N ASP A 483 46.63 -15.07 -3.72
CA ASP A 483 46.28 -13.68 -4.01
C ASP A 483 45.64 -12.98 -2.79
N ALA A 484 46.50 -12.39 -1.95
CA ALA A 484 46.08 -11.67 -0.76
C ALA A 484 45.14 -10.46 -1.06
N SER A 485 45.19 -9.87 -2.25
CA SER A 485 44.29 -8.77 -2.62
C SER A 485 42.88 -9.29 -2.83
N GLU A 486 42.75 -10.43 -3.51
CA GLU A 486 41.46 -11.09 -3.72
C GLU A 486 40.85 -11.60 -2.40
N PHE A 487 41.67 -12.16 -1.51
CA PHE A 487 41.25 -12.48 -0.14
C PHE A 487 40.61 -11.26 0.54
N CYS A 488 41.28 -10.11 0.50
CA CYS A 488 40.80 -8.88 1.14
C CYS A 488 39.46 -8.40 0.56
N MET A 489 39.30 -8.46 -0.76
CA MET A 489 38.05 -8.07 -1.43
C MET A 489 36.90 -8.99 -1.02
N GLU A 490 37.12 -10.31 -0.96
CA GLU A 490 36.06 -11.25 -0.58
C GLU A 490 35.60 -11.07 0.86
N ILE A 491 36.53 -10.94 1.82
CA ILE A 491 36.17 -10.82 3.25
C ILE A 491 35.48 -9.49 3.59
N THR A 492 35.55 -8.49 2.70
CA THR A 492 34.97 -7.15 2.88
C THR A 492 33.79 -6.86 1.94
N SER A 493 33.53 -7.72 0.94
CA SER A 493 32.43 -7.53 0.00
C SER A 493 31.08 -7.62 0.71
N LEU A 494 30.16 -6.70 0.38
CA LEU A 494 28.80 -6.65 0.92
C LEU A 494 27.74 -6.92 -0.17
N ASN A 495 28.17 -7.42 -1.33
CA ASN A 495 27.28 -7.61 -2.48
C ASN A 495 26.53 -8.95 -2.40
N GLY A 496 25.28 -8.89 -1.96
CA GLY A 496 24.34 -10.02 -1.95
C GLY A 496 24.35 -10.87 -0.68
N PHE A 497 23.29 -11.66 -0.49
CA PHE A 497 23.04 -12.44 0.73
C PHE A 497 24.01 -13.60 0.99
N LYS A 498 24.75 -14.06 -0.04
CA LYS A 498 25.83 -15.05 0.09
C LYS A 498 27.20 -14.40 0.21
N SER A 499 27.27 -13.08 0.39
CA SER A 499 28.55 -12.39 0.46
C SER A 499 29.30 -12.80 1.71
N ALA A 500 30.57 -13.18 1.52
CA ALA A 500 31.45 -13.60 2.61
C ALA A 500 31.60 -12.52 3.69
N GLY A 501 31.44 -11.25 3.35
CA GLY A 501 31.43 -10.12 4.30
C GLY A 501 30.42 -10.24 5.45
N TYR A 502 29.29 -10.92 5.24
CA TYR A 502 28.22 -11.06 6.26
C TYR A 502 28.11 -12.45 6.88
N ILE A 503 28.98 -13.38 6.48
CA ILE A 503 28.92 -14.77 6.92
C ILE A 503 30.08 -15.02 7.87
N SER A 504 29.81 -15.50 9.08
CA SER A 504 30.86 -16.00 9.97
C SER A 504 31.45 -17.29 9.41
N PHE A 505 32.69 -17.26 8.94
CA PHE A 505 33.40 -18.44 8.44
C PHE A 505 34.88 -18.48 8.81
N LEU A 506 35.52 -17.35 9.15
CA LEU A 506 36.96 -17.32 9.45
C LEU A 506 37.32 -18.17 10.66
N HIS A 507 36.39 -18.37 11.60
CA HIS A 507 36.58 -19.22 12.78
C HIS A 507 36.78 -20.71 12.45
N PHE A 508 36.47 -21.15 11.23
CA PHE A 508 36.82 -22.50 10.76
C PHE A 508 38.30 -22.64 10.34
N ILE A 509 39.04 -21.55 10.23
CA ILE A 509 40.47 -21.55 9.94
C ILE A 509 41.22 -21.60 11.27
N HIS A 510 42.12 -22.56 11.46
CA HIS A 510 42.91 -22.62 12.69
C HIS A 510 43.77 -21.35 12.86
N PRO A 511 43.78 -20.67 14.03
CA PRO A 511 44.47 -19.40 14.22
C PRO A 511 45.97 -19.42 13.85
N ASP A 512 46.72 -20.42 14.33
CA ASP A 512 48.14 -20.60 13.98
C ASP A 512 48.35 -20.78 12.46
N GLN A 513 47.47 -21.50 11.76
CA GLN A 513 47.61 -21.67 10.30
C GLN A 513 47.41 -20.35 9.57
N PHE A 514 46.43 -19.55 10.01
CA PHE A 514 46.20 -18.23 9.46
C PHE A 514 47.39 -17.30 9.69
N VAL A 515 47.92 -17.27 10.92
CA VAL A 515 49.08 -16.43 11.25
C VAL A 515 50.32 -16.86 10.47
N LYS A 516 50.60 -18.17 10.36
CA LYS A 516 51.70 -18.66 9.50
C LYS A 516 51.56 -18.21 8.06
N ALA A 517 50.37 -18.34 7.48
CA ALA A 517 50.10 -17.91 6.10
C ALA A 517 50.28 -16.39 5.94
N LEU A 518 49.78 -15.60 6.90
CA LEU A 518 49.94 -14.15 6.94
C LEU A 518 51.42 -13.75 7.00
N LEU A 519 52.20 -14.36 7.89
CA LEU A 519 53.62 -14.04 8.08
C LEU A 519 54.51 -14.45 6.90
N GLN A 520 54.06 -15.41 6.08
CA GLN A 520 54.71 -15.75 4.81
C GLN A 520 54.50 -14.67 3.74
N LEU A 521 53.55 -13.75 3.92
CA LEU A 521 53.36 -12.62 3.03
C LEU A 521 54.42 -11.54 3.25
N GLY A 522 54.77 -10.82 2.18
CA GLY A 522 55.60 -9.63 2.30
C GLY A 522 54.92 -8.53 3.17
N PRO A 523 55.70 -7.63 3.81
CA PRO A 523 55.17 -6.65 4.78
C PRO A 523 53.98 -5.81 4.31
N ALA A 524 53.98 -5.37 3.04
CA ALA A 524 52.87 -4.60 2.49
C ALA A 524 51.56 -5.41 2.40
N LYS A 525 51.65 -6.69 2.06
CA LYS A 525 50.48 -7.59 1.99
C LYS A 525 49.97 -7.95 3.38
N MET A 526 50.85 -8.11 4.38
CA MET A 526 50.44 -8.27 5.78
C MET A 526 49.57 -7.10 6.25
N GLN A 527 50.03 -5.86 6.04
CA GLN A 527 49.26 -4.66 6.39
C GLN A 527 47.92 -4.58 5.67
N LEU A 528 47.88 -4.95 4.39
CA LEU A 528 46.65 -4.98 3.59
C LEU A 528 45.62 -5.94 4.21
N VAL A 529 46.03 -7.18 4.51
CA VAL A 529 45.16 -8.20 5.12
C VAL A 529 44.68 -7.77 6.50
N SER A 530 45.57 -7.24 7.34
CA SER A 530 45.18 -6.74 8.67
C SER A 530 44.18 -5.60 8.59
N ARG A 531 44.33 -4.66 7.64
CA ARG A 531 43.35 -3.59 7.43
C ARG A 531 42.00 -4.12 6.95
N ALA A 532 42.00 -5.12 6.06
CA ALA A 532 40.76 -5.74 5.58
C ALA A 532 40.00 -6.47 6.71
N LEU A 533 40.71 -7.15 7.62
CA LEU A 533 40.09 -7.75 8.82
C LEU A 533 39.46 -6.68 9.72
N ILE A 534 40.12 -5.54 9.90
CA ILE A 534 39.55 -4.44 10.68
C ILE A 534 38.27 -3.92 10.03
N HIS A 535 38.31 -3.65 8.73
CA HIS A 535 37.15 -3.18 7.99
C HIS A 535 35.98 -4.18 8.04
N ARG A 536 36.26 -5.49 7.93
CA ARG A 536 35.25 -6.55 8.09
C ARG A 536 34.55 -6.47 9.45
N TYR A 537 35.26 -6.10 10.50
CA TYR A 537 34.74 -6.04 11.87
C TYR A 537 34.31 -4.64 12.32
N GLU A 538 34.31 -3.64 11.42
CA GLU A 538 33.80 -2.30 11.73
C GLU A 538 32.30 -2.32 12.07
N ALA A 539 31.82 -1.25 12.70
CA ALA A 539 30.41 -1.06 13.08
C ALA A 539 29.82 -2.22 13.92
N ASP A 540 30.59 -2.72 14.89
CA ASP A 540 30.16 -3.77 15.85
C ASP A 540 29.76 -5.10 15.20
N GLN A 541 30.22 -5.39 13.97
CA GLN A 541 29.91 -6.67 13.32
C GLN A 541 30.43 -7.87 14.11
N LEU A 542 31.62 -7.75 14.74
CA LEU A 542 32.21 -8.82 15.55
C LEU A 542 31.43 -9.14 16.84
N THR A 543 30.53 -8.25 17.27
CA THR A 543 29.64 -8.49 18.43
C THR A 543 28.19 -8.77 18.01
N THR A 544 27.89 -8.66 16.71
CA THR A 544 26.55 -8.86 16.13
C THR A 544 26.57 -9.97 15.08
N THR A 545 26.60 -9.61 13.79
CA THR A 545 26.45 -10.52 12.64
C THR A 545 27.60 -11.54 12.51
N LEU A 546 28.82 -11.16 12.90
CA LEU A 546 30.03 -11.97 12.83
C LEU A 546 30.49 -12.49 14.20
N SER A 547 29.56 -12.60 15.16
CA SER A 547 29.88 -12.92 16.56
C SER A 547 30.58 -14.27 16.77
N GLU A 548 30.35 -15.25 15.90
CA GLU A 548 31.06 -16.55 15.92
C GLU A 548 32.58 -16.39 15.64
N GLU A 549 33.03 -15.29 15.03
CA GLU A 549 34.44 -15.01 14.74
C GLU A 549 35.18 -14.31 15.90
N SER A 550 34.50 -13.94 16.99
CA SER A 550 35.09 -13.15 18.10
C SER A 550 36.25 -13.86 18.79
N GLU A 551 36.07 -15.12 19.19
CA GLU A 551 37.14 -15.89 19.85
C GLU A 551 38.30 -16.17 18.89
N TRP A 552 37.99 -16.40 17.62
CA TRP A 552 39.00 -16.59 16.58
C TRP A 552 39.87 -15.34 16.41
N ALA A 553 39.24 -14.15 16.31
CA ALA A 553 39.96 -12.89 16.15
C ALA A 553 40.87 -12.59 17.36
N GLU A 554 40.41 -12.88 18.57
CA GLU A 554 41.23 -12.77 19.79
C GLU A 554 42.43 -13.74 19.76
N SER A 555 42.20 -14.98 19.32
CA SER A 555 43.24 -16.01 19.21
C SER A 555 44.33 -15.64 18.20
N ILE A 556 43.96 -15.04 17.06
CA ILE A 556 44.93 -14.51 16.07
C ILE A 556 45.87 -13.49 16.70
N THR A 557 45.34 -12.60 17.55
CA THR A 557 46.16 -11.60 18.25
C THR A 557 47.18 -12.25 19.17
N GLN A 558 46.77 -13.28 19.92
CA GLN A 558 47.66 -14.01 20.84
C GLN A 558 48.76 -14.75 20.08
N GLU A 559 48.41 -15.41 18.97
CA GLU A 559 49.37 -16.09 18.10
C GLU A 559 50.41 -15.11 17.53
N LEU A 560 49.99 -13.95 17.02
CA LEU A 560 50.92 -12.93 16.52
C LEU A 560 51.90 -12.44 17.61
N ILE A 561 51.43 -12.23 18.84
CA ILE A 561 52.29 -11.87 19.99
C ILE A 561 53.31 -12.98 20.28
N LEU A 562 52.87 -14.24 20.23
CA LEU A 562 53.74 -15.41 20.44
C LEU A 562 54.83 -15.48 19.36
N TYR A 563 54.46 -15.34 18.07
CA TYR A 563 55.43 -15.30 16.97
C TYR A 563 56.44 -14.15 17.12
N ALA A 564 55.97 -12.95 17.48
CA ALA A 564 56.85 -11.79 17.69
C ALA A 564 57.89 -12.03 18.80
N SER A 565 57.55 -12.80 19.84
CA SER A 565 58.47 -13.08 20.95
C SER A 565 59.71 -13.89 20.53
N ASN A 566 59.59 -14.70 19.48
CA ASN A 566 60.63 -15.59 18.96
C ASN A 566 61.23 -15.14 17.61
N ALA A 567 60.80 -13.98 17.09
CA ALA A 567 61.19 -13.49 15.77
C ALA A 567 62.51 -12.69 15.79
N SER A 568 63.10 -12.49 14.60
CA SER A 568 64.24 -11.59 14.41
C SER A 568 63.89 -10.15 14.87
N PRO A 569 64.87 -9.29 15.22
CA PRO A 569 64.55 -7.94 15.72
C PRO A 569 63.66 -7.12 14.80
N LEU A 570 63.86 -7.20 13.47
CA LEU A 570 63.06 -6.46 12.50
C LEU A 570 61.65 -7.05 12.35
N ASP A 571 61.52 -8.37 12.33
CA ASP A 571 60.21 -9.03 12.22
C ASP A 571 59.40 -8.88 13.50
N LYS A 572 60.04 -8.97 14.67
CA LYS A 572 59.44 -8.63 15.96
C LYS A 572 58.87 -7.22 15.97
N TYR A 573 59.65 -6.24 15.50
CA TYR A 573 59.17 -4.85 15.37
C TYR A 573 57.94 -4.76 14.45
N ARG A 574 58.00 -5.35 13.24
CA ARG A 574 56.89 -5.33 12.28
C ARG A 574 55.62 -5.98 12.81
N ILE A 575 55.73 -7.17 13.40
CA ILE A 575 54.59 -7.90 13.96
C ILE A 575 54.01 -7.14 15.16
N SER A 576 54.87 -6.59 16.03
CA SER A 576 54.41 -5.80 17.19
C SER A 576 53.65 -4.54 16.75
N GLU A 577 54.09 -3.86 15.68
CA GLU A 577 53.36 -2.72 15.11
C GLU A 577 52.03 -3.14 14.48
N LEU A 578 51.97 -4.28 13.77
CA LEU A 578 50.70 -4.82 13.26
C LEU A 578 49.71 -5.10 14.40
N VAL A 579 50.17 -5.75 15.48
CA VAL A 579 49.35 -6.04 16.65
C VAL A 579 48.82 -4.76 17.27
N LYS A 580 49.71 -3.79 17.51
CA LYS A 580 49.35 -2.50 18.12
C LYS A 580 48.31 -1.73 17.30
N VAL A 581 48.49 -1.64 15.98
CA VAL A 581 47.67 -0.81 15.10
C VAL A 581 46.32 -1.48 14.77
N TYR A 582 46.32 -2.79 14.54
CA TYR A 582 45.14 -3.51 14.05
C TYR A 582 44.57 -4.48 15.09
N TYR A 583 45.35 -5.46 15.55
CA TYR A 583 44.81 -6.61 16.30
C TYR A 583 44.48 -6.34 17.78
N SER A 584 45.03 -5.27 18.36
CA SER A 584 44.70 -4.81 19.72
C SER A 584 43.20 -4.55 19.90
N ARG A 585 42.49 -4.21 18.82
CA ARG A 585 41.03 -3.99 18.81
C ARG A 585 40.21 -5.27 19.00
N PHE A 586 40.79 -6.44 18.78
CA PHE A 586 40.09 -7.73 18.92
C PHE A 586 40.19 -8.31 20.32
N GLN A 587 41.09 -7.79 21.15
CA GLN A 587 41.15 -8.17 22.55
C GLN A 587 39.95 -7.54 23.24
N LYS A 588 39.05 -8.38 23.79
CA LYS A 588 38.01 -7.88 24.69
C LYS A 588 38.73 -7.09 25.79
N THR A 589 38.47 -5.80 25.89
CA THR A 589 38.65 -5.12 27.17
C THR A 589 37.74 -5.86 28.12
N LYS A 590 38.29 -6.80 28.90
CA LYS A 590 37.57 -7.35 30.05
C LYS A 590 37.06 -6.14 30.84
N PRO A 591 35.76 -6.08 31.17
CA PRO A 591 35.25 -5.01 32.01
C PRO A 591 36.02 -4.92 33.33
#